data_AF-A0A4V6DD09-F1
#
_entry.id   AF-A0A4V6DD09-F1
#
_cell.length_a   1.000
_cell.length_b   1.000
_cell.length_c   1.000
_cell.angle_alpha   90.00
_cell.angle_beta   90.00
_cell.angle_gamma   90.00
#
_symmetry.space_group_name_H-M   'P 1'
#
loop_
_entity.id
_entity.type
_entity.pdbx_description
1 polymer ?
#
loop_
_entity_poly.entity_id
_entity_poly.type
_entity_poly.pdbx_seq_one_letter_code
_entity_poly.pdbx_strand_id
1 'polypeptide(L)'
;MGSILSATGSATAKSMDRHETSGTDPNKRVKVSAYEYGMNRRIIPTLPDELSFQILARLPLIHYLNLKMVCRAWKAAITSHELSQLRRELGVTEEWLYILSKVEANKLDWYALDPLFQKWQRLPPMPSFVNEEESNRTGSSGFRMWNVVGSSIRIADFVRSWFWRRNGLDQMPFCGCSVGVADGSLYVVGGFSKAVALNCVWRYDPFLNLWEEASPMMTGRAFCKATFLNGKLYVVGGVSRGRNGLLPLRSAEVFDPKTGLWSELPEMPFAKAQVLPTAFLADVLKPIATGMAPYKGKLYVPQSLYSWPFFFDIGGEIYDPELNSWSTMPDGLGDGWPARQAGTKLGIVIDDKLYTLEPSSSLDSGQIKRYNSEEDTWVAITPQVPVNDFTDAEAPYLLAGLRGRLHVITKVANNTLQVMQAVVQNSADNRASEENVLWTPVASRNFGTAELVSCQVLDV
;
A
#
# COMPACT_ATOMS: atom_id res chain seq x y z
N MET A 1 75.36 3.74 -30.22
CA MET A 1 75.20 5.20 -30.01
C MET A 1 74.32 5.38 -28.78
N GLY A 2 74.60 6.13 -27.73
CA GLY A 2 75.68 7.02 -27.31
C GLY A 2 75.43 7.30 -25.82
N SER A 3 76.50 7.59 -25.09
CA SER A 3 76.58 7.71 -23.63
C SER A 3 76.33 9.17 -23.14
N ILE A 4 76.50 9.36 -21.82
CA ILE A 4 76.83 10.57 -21.04
C ILE A 4 75.63 11.52 -20.72
N LEU A 5 75.35 12.04 -19.50
CA LEU A 5 76.19 12.51 -18.37
C LEU A 5 75.48 12.47 -17.00
N SER A 6 76.31 12.33 -15.97
CA SER A 6 76.04 12.58 -14.54
C SER A 6 76.10 14.07 -14.19
N ALA A 7 75.53 14.44 -13.03
CA ALA A 7 76.02 15.57 -12.24
C ALA A 7 75.76 15.30 -10.74
N THR A 8 76.85 15.20 -10.01
CA THR A 8 76.97 15.16 -8.54
C THR A 8 77.08 16.58 -7.97
N GLY A 9 76.54 16.79 -6.77
CA GLY A 9 76.83 17.97 -5.94
C GLY A 9 76.69 17.64 -4.46
N SER A 10 77.81 17.50 -3.76
CA SER A 10 77.96 17.23 -2.33
C SER A 10 78.08 18.52 -1.50
N ALA A 11 77.88 18.39 -0.17
CA ALA A 11 78.37 19.21 0.97
C ALA A 11 77.18 19.50 1.92
N THR A 12 77.20 19.30 3.25
CA THR A 12 78.28 19.24 4.24
C THR A 12 77.77 18.59 5.53
N ALA A 13 78.68 17.93 6.25
CA ALA A 13 78.50 17.29 7.55
C ALA A 13 78.50 18.27 8.75
N LYS A 14 77.90 17.83 9.87
CA LYS A 14 78.26 18.09 11.30
C LYS A 14 77.63 16.93 12.12
N SER A 15 78.43 15.98 12.66
CA SER A 15 79.02 15.96 14.03
C SER A 15 77.98 15.70 15.14
N MET A 16 78.14 14.87 16.18
CA MET A 16 79.07 13.81 16.61
C MET A 16 78.48 13.26 17.95
N ASP A 17 78.55 11.94 18.16
CA ASP A 17 78.56 11.12 19.39
C ASP A 17 77.65 11.31 20.65
N ARG A 18 77.12 10.13 21.06
CA ARG A 18 77.02 9.48 22.40
C ARG A 18 76.42 10.21 23.62
N HIS A 19 75.36 9.60 24.21
CA HIS A 19 75.44 8.83 25.46
C HIS A 19 74.08 8.24 25.85
N GLU A 20 74.09 7.02 26.39
CA GLU A 20 72.98 6.34 27.07
C GLU A 20 72.58 7.07 28.37
N THR A 21 71.28 7.11 28.69
CA THR A 21 70.78 6.86 30.06
C THR A 21 69.31 6.46 30.04
N SER A 22 69.01 5.46 30.87
CA SER A 22 67.71 4.87 31.20
C SER A 22 66.65 5.85 31.70
N GLY A 23 65.39 5.60 31.34
CA GLY A 23 64.22 6.22 31.96
C GLY A 23 62.96 5.45 31.59
N THR A 24 62.61 4.46 32.41
CA THR A 24 61.32 3.77 32.42
C THR A 24 60.19 4.75 32.71
N ASP A 25 59.18 4.80 31.83
CA ASP A 25 57.85 5.33 32.15
C ASP A 25 56.77 4.56 31.38
N PRO A 26 55.90 3.77 32.03
CA PRO A 26 54.86 2.99 31.37
C PRO A 26 53.55 3.76 31.43
N ASN A 27 53.25 4.64 30.47
CA ASN A 27 51.88 5.14 30.23
C ASN A 27 51.79 6.01 28.96
N LYS A 28 52.11 5.44 27.79
CA LYS A 28 51.67 6.00 26.51
C LYS A 28 50.78 5.01 25.78
N ARG A 29 49.47 5.30 25.92
CA ARG A 29 48.37 4.86 25.07
C ARG A 29 48.89 4.67 23.65
N VAL A 30 49.00 3.42 23.22
CA VAL A 30 49.35 3.06 21.84
C VAL A 30 48.29 3.69 20.96
N LYS A 31 48.66 4.80 20.31
CA LYS A 31 47.92 5.38 19.21
C LYS A 31 48.10 4.36 18.09
N VAL A 32 47.16 3.42 17.97
CA VAL A 32 47.06 2.54 16.82
C VAL A 32 46.92 3.46 15.62
N SER A 33 48.04 3.60 14.93
CA SER A 33 48.21 4.37 13.72
C SER A 33 47.14 3.92 12.73
N ALA A 34 46.30 4.86 12.34
CA ALA A 34 45.43 4.74 11.19
C ALA A 34 46.30 4.54 9.94
N TYR A 35 46.63 3.28 9.64
CA TYR A 35 47.15 2.87 8.35
C TYR A 35 45.97 2.43 7.48
N GLU A 36 45.92 3.03 6.29
CA GLU A 36 45.12 2.67 5.12
C GLU A 36 43.62 2.95 5.18
N TYR A 37 43.32 4.23 4.99
CA TYR A 37 42.06 4.70 4.43
C TYR A 37 42.03 4.38 2.92
N GLY A 38 41.12 3.49 2.52
CA GLY A 38 40.67 3.38 1.13
C GLY A 38 41.08 2.11 0.41
N MET A 39 40.44 0.98 0.73
CA MET A 39 39.96 -0.03 -0.22
C MET A 39 38.95 -0.95 0.52
N ASN A 40 37.69 -0.93 0.08
CA ASN A 40 36.59 -1.86 0.41
C ASN A 40 36.55 -2.48 1.82
N ARG A 41 35.81 -1.84 2.74
CA ARG A 41 35.34 -2.54 3.94
C ARG A 41 34.37 -3.65 3.49
N ARG A 42 34.87 -4.89 3.50
CA ARG A 42 34.06 -6.09 3.26
C ARG A 42 32.82 -6.11 4.15
N ILE A 43 31.73 -6.63 3.64
CA ILE A 43 30.44 -6.65 4.34
C ILE A 43 30.56 -7.50 5.61
N ILE A 44 30.97 -8.76 5.47
CA ILE A 44 31.31 -9.63 6.60
C ILE A 44 32.84 -9.78 6.63
N PRO A 45 33.50 -9.45 7.75
CA PRO A 45 34.93 -9.68 7.88
C PRO A 45 35.26 -11.14 7.54
N THR A 46 36.35 -11.37 6.81
CA THR A 46 36.84 -12.69 6.34
C THR A 46 36.10 -13.35 5.17
N LEU A 47 34.91 -12.88 4.77
CA LEU A 47 34.19 -13.43 3.62
C LEU A 47 34.33 -12.55 2.37
N PRO A 48 34.24 -13.12 1.15
CA PRO A 48 33.95 -12.37 -0.06
C PRO A 48 32.58 -11.67 0.05
N ASP A 49 32.44 -10.51 -0.58
CA ASP A 49 31.18 -9.75 -0.54
C ASP A 49 30.02 -10.53 -1.20
N GLU A 50 30.29 -11.28 -2.28
CA GLU A 50 29.30 -12.17 -2.91
C GLU A 50 28.68 -13.16 -1.91
N LEU A 51 29.52 -13.88 -1.15
CA LEU A 51 29.02 -14.80 -0.11
C LEU A 51 28.31 -14.04 1.02
N SER A 52 28.75 -12.82 1.32
CA SER A 52 28.09 -11.98 2.31
C SER A 52 26.68 -11.58 1.87
N PHE A 53 26.50 -11.20 0.59
CA PHE A 53 25.19 -10.93 -0.01
C PHE A 53 24.29 -12.18 0.00
N GLN A 54 24.83 -13.34 -0.37
CA GLN A 54 24.10 -14.61 -0.33
C GLN A 54 23.61 -14.96 1.09
N ILE A 55 24.41 -14.68 2.12
CA ILE A 55 24.03 -14.87 3.52
C ILE A 55 22.93 -13.89 3.90
N LEU A 56 23.12 -12.58 3.67
CA LEU A 56 22.15 -11.55 4.02
C LEU A 56 20.81 -11.74 3.31
N ALA A 57 20.83 -12.13 2.03
CA ALA A 57 19.63 -12.33 1.21
C ALA A 57 18.73 -13.44 1.77
N ARG A 58 19.29 -14.45 2.43
CA ARG A 58 18.53 -15.57 3.01
C ARG A 58 18.00 -15.30 4.42
N LEU A 59 18.36 -14.17 5.03
CA LEU A 59 17.81 -13.79 6.33
C LEU A 59 16.37 -13.28 6.17
N PRO A 60 15.46 -13.60 7.12
CA PRO A 60 14.11 -13.07 7.10
C PRO A 60 14.04 -11.54 7.16
N LEU A 61 13.12 -10.94 6.42
CA LEU A 61 12.96 -9.49 6.30
C LEU A 61 12.76 -8.79 7.66
N ILE A 62 12.07 -9.44 8.61
CA ILE A 62 11.80 -8.90 9.96
C ILE A 62 13.08 -8.54 10.73
N HIS A 63 14.22 -9.14 10.38
CA HIS A 63 15.50 -8.84 11.01
C HIS A 63 16.22 -7.65 10.39
N TYR A 64 15.86 -7.22 9.17
CA TYR A 64 16.65 -6.27 8.38
C TYR A 64 16.82 -4.92 9.08
N LEU A 65 15.81 -4.45 9.81
CA LEU A 65 15.93 -3.22 10.60
C LEU A 65 17.04 -3.30 11.64
N ASN A 66 17.16 -4.43 12.34
CA ASN A 66 18.22 -4.65 13.32
C ASN A 66 19.57 -4.87 12.64
N LEU A 67 19.60 -5.59 11.52
CA LEU A 67 20.83 -5.88 10.78
C LEU A 67 21.48 -4.61 10.19
N LYS A 68 20.69 -3.65 9.73
CA LYS A 68 21.18 -2.33 9.29
C LYS A 68 21.93 -1.57 10.40
N MET A 69 21.66 -1.87 11.67
CA MET A 69 22.28 -1.20 12.81
C MET A 69 23.66 -1.78 13.17
N VAL A 70 24.03 -2.94 12.61
CA VAL A 70 25.31 -3.61 12.92
C VAL A 70 26.50 -2.76 12.46
N CYS A 71 26.52 -2.36 11.19
CA CYS A 71 27.55 -1.46 10.66
C CYS A 71 27.11 -0.78 9.35
N ARG A 72 27.87 0.24 8.91
CA ARG A 72 27.59 0.98 7.66
C ARG A 72 27.61 0.09 6.41
N ALA A 73 28.45 -0.94 6.37
CA ALA A 73 28.54 -1.86 5.23
C ALA A 73 27.29 -2.75 5.14
N TRP A 74 26.80 -3.28 6.26
CA TRP A 74 25.55 -4.04 6.31
C TRP A 74 24.35 -3.17 5.96
N LYS A 75 24.30 -1.94 6.49
CA LYS A 75 23.27 -0.98 6.11
C LYS A 75 23.25 -0.79 4.60
N ALA A 76 24.39 -0.46 3.99
CA ALA A 76 24.51 -0.23 2.57
C ALA A 76 24.11 -1.46 1.73
N ALA A 77 24.57 -2.65 2.11
CA ALA A 77 24.21 -3.90 1.43
C ALA A 77 22.71 -4.21 1.54
N ILE A 78 22.10 -4.02 2.71
CA ILE A 78 20.67 -4.30 2.94
C ILE A 78 19.76 -3.32 2.20
N THR A 79 20.17 -2.05 2.07
CA THR A 79 19.42 -1.02 1.35
C THR A 79 19.68 -1.03 -0.15
N SER A 80 20.51 -1.94 -0.64
CA SER A 80 20.92 -1.98 -2.05
C SER A 80 19.89 -2.69 -2.93
N HIS A 81 19.76 -2.28 -4.19
CA HIS A 81 18.90 -2.95 -5.16
C HIS A 81 19.46 -4.34 -5.53
N GLU A 82 20.77 -4.52 -5.42
CA GLU A 82 21.45 -5.79 -5.66
C GLU A 82 20.95 -6.88 -4.70
N LEU A 83 20.75 -6.56 -3.41
CA LEU A 83 20.22 -7.53 -2.46
C LEU A 83 18.77 -7.90 -2.77
N SER A 84 17.91 -6.93 -3.07
CA SER A 84 16.50 -7.20 -3.37
C SER A 84 16.36 -7.99 -4.68
N GLN A 85 17.19 -7.69 -5.68
CA GLN A 85 17.28 -8.49 -6.90
C GLN A 85 17.75 -9.92 -6.61
N LEU A 86 18.81 -10.09 -5.82
CA LEU A 86 19.33 -11.41 -5.47
C LEU A 86 18.28 -12.25 -4.72
N ARG A 87 17.49 -11.64 -3.82
CA ARG A 87 16.39 -12.34 -3.14
C ARG A 87 15.35 -12.88 -4.12
N ARG A 88 14.98 -12.09 -5.13
CA ARG A 88 14.07 -12.53 -6.21
C ARG A 88 14.68 -13.67 -7.02
N GLU A 89 15.94 -13.56 -7.40
CA GLU A 89 16.65 -14.60 -8.17
C GLU A 89 16.78 -15.93 -7.40
N LEU A 90 16.94 -15.85 -6.08
CA LEU A 90 16.98 -17.02 -5.20
C LEU A 90 15.60 -17.58 -4.84
N GLY A 91 14.51 -16.89 -5.16
CA GLY A 91 13.15 -17.29 -4.78
C GLY A 91 12.91 -17.30 -3.27
N VAL A 92 13.58 -16.40 -2.53
CA VAL A 92 13.48 -16.29 -1.05
C VAL A 92 12.68 -15.06 -0.62
N THR A 93 11.85 -14.51 -1.52
CA THR A 93 10.98 -13.38 -1.21
C THR A 93 9.89 -13.80 -0.23
N GLU A 94 9.41 -12.82 0.53
CA GLU A 94 8.42 -13.02 1.58
C GLU A 94 7.21 -12.14 1.33
N GLU A 95 6.03 -12.75 1.26
CA GLU A 95 4.79 -11.99 1.25
C GLU A 95 4.42 -11.49 2.64
N TRP A 96 4.22 -10.19 2.77
CA TRP A 96 3.80 -9.52 4.00
C TRP A 96 2.47 -8.81 3.79
N LEU A 97 1.62 -8.80 4.83
CA LEU A 97 0.34 -8.09 4.79
C LEU A 97 0.48 -6.71 5.41
N TYR A 98 0.21 -5.67 4.62
CA TYR A 98 0.22 -4.28 5.06
C TYR A 98 -1.20 -3.78 5.25
N ILE A 99 -1.45 -3.12 6.38
CA ILE A 99 -2.75 -2.61 6.77
C ILE A 99 -2.61 -1.12 7.08
N LEU A 100 -3.46 -0.33 6.43
CA LEU A 100 -3.69 1.06 6.73
C LEU A 100 -4.87 1.17 7.70
N SER A 101 -4.62 1.75 8.86
CA SER A 101 -5.65 2.07 9.82
C SER A 101 -5.70 3.56 10.13
N LYS A 102 -6.86 4.01 10.59
CA LYS A 102 -7.14 5.40 10.94
C LYS A 102 -7.61 5.46 12.38
N VAL A 103 -6.82 6.11 13.24
CA VAL A 103 -7.16 6.27 14.67
C VAL A 103 -7.96 7.54 14.89
N GLU A 104 -7.50 8.63 14.29
CA GLU A 104 -8.12 9.96 14.34
C GLU A 104 -8.19 10.52 12.92
N ALA A 105 -8.98 11.58 12.74
CA ALA A 105 -9.26 12.12 11.41
C ALA A 105 -8.00 12.43 10.57
N ASN A 106 -6.92 12.88 11.23
CA ASN A 106 -5.64 13.25 10.60
C ASN A 106 -4.51 12.22 10.77
N LYS A 107 -4.75 11.09 11.43
CA LYS A 107 -3.69 10.16 11.81
C LYS A 107 -3.91 8.79 11.16
N LEU A 108 -3.18 8.59 10.07
CA LEU A 108 -3.06 7.32 9.39
C LEU A 108 -1.85 6.57 9.94
N ASP A 109 -2.08 5.35 10.40
CA ASP A 109 -1.04 4.46 10.89
C ASP A 109 -0.95 3.22 10.00
N TRP A 110 0.29 2.88 9.65
CA TRP A 110 0.61 1.72 8.83
C TRP A 110 1.22 0.61 9.68
N TYR A 111 0.76 -0.60 9.44
CA TYR A 111 1.25 -1.80 10.08
C TYR A 111 1.51 -2.88 9.04
N ALA A 112 2.62 -3.60 9.20
CA ALA A 112 2.91 -4.80 8.44
C ALA A 112 2.84 -6.01 9.37
N LEU A 113 2.23 -7.09 8.89
CA LEU A 113 2.18 -8.39 9.53
C LEU A 113 3.10 -9.32 8.76
N ASP A 114 4.09 -9.85 9.48
CA ASP A 114 4.91 -10.97 9.06
C ASP A 114 4.14 -12.28 9.28
N PRO A 115 3.80 -13.03 8.23
CA PRO A 115 3.03 -14.25 8.37
C PRO A 115 3.85 -15.48 8.76
N LEU A 116 5.19 -15.45 8.74
CA LEU A 116 6.02 -16.53 9.31
C LEU A 116 6.07 -16.45 10.83
N PHE A 117 6.36 -15.26 11.34
CA PHE A 117 6.58 -15.05 12.77
C PHE A 117 5.36 -14.51 13.51
N GLN A 118 4.28 -14.20 12.78
CA GLN A 118 3.05 -13.57 13.30
C GLN A 118 3.35 -12.27 14.08
N LYS A 119 4.39 -11.56 13.64
CA LYS A 119 4.85 -10.33 14.28
C LYS A 119 4.33 -9.12 13.51
N TRP A 120 3.90 -8.14 14.28
CA TRP A 120 3.48 -6.86 13.73
C TRP A 120 4.61 -5.85 13.81
N GLN A 121 4.93 -5.22 12.68
CA GLN A 121 5.84 -4.09 12.58
C GLN A 121 5.03 -2.83 12.28
N ARG A 122 5.27 -1.76 13.04
CA ARG A 122 4.70 -0.44 12.70
C ARG A 122 5.63 0.25 11.71
N LEU A 123 5.07 0.80 10.65
CA LEU A 123 5.83 1.57 9.66
C LEU A 123 6.10 2.99 10.16
N PRO A 124 7.10 3.69 9.58
CA PRO A 124 7.25 5.12 9.81
C PRO A 124 5.96 5.85 9.42
N PRO A 125 5.63 6.96 10.10
CA PRO A 125 4.47 7.76 9.75
C PRO A 125 4.63 8.26 8.32
N MET A 126 3.55 8.21 7.54
CA MET A 126 3.54 8.81 6.21
C MET A 126 3.72 10.33 6.35
N PRO A 127 4.54 10.97 5.52
CA PRO A 127 4.74 12.41 5.55
C PRO A 127 3.40 13.16 5.49
N SER A 128 3.27 14.22 6.27
CA SER A 128 2.03 14.99 6.35
C SER A 128 1.79 15.75 5.04
N PHE A 129 0.56 15.71 4.53
CA PHE A 129 0.08 16.55 3.44
C PHE A 129 -0.15 18.03 3.86
N VAL A 130 0.39 18.43 5.01
CA VAL A 130 0.20 19.75 5.61
C VAL A 130 1.51 20.52 5.48
N ASN A 131 1.52 21.58 4.68
CA ASN A 131 2.61 22.56 4.72
C ASN A 131 2.67 23.17 6.13
N GLU A 132 3.81 23.00 6.82
CA GLU A 132 4.04 23.47 8.20
C GLU A 132 4.00 25.00 8.34
N GLU A 133 4.00 25.75 7.24
CA GLU A 133 4.08 27.22 7.22
C GLU A 133 2.88 27.95 7.87
N GLU A 134 1.72 27.31 7.99
CA GLU A 134 0.53 27.92 8.64
C GLU A 134 0.45 27.70 10.15
N SER A 135 1.18 26.73 10.71
CA SER A 135 1.16 26.45 12.16
C SER A 135 1.74 27.61 12.98
N ASN A 136 2.60 28.42 12.37
CA ASN A 136 3.22 29.59 12.99
C ASN A 136 2.40 30.88 12.84
N ARG A 137 1.22 30.87 12.19
CA ARG A 137 0.41 32.10 11.98
C ARG A 137 -0.88 32.18 12.79
N THR A 138 -1.35 31.10 13.41
CA THR A 138 -2.53 31.12 14.27
C THR A 138 -2.15 31.07 15.75
N GLY A 139 -1.41 32.09 16.18
CA GLY A 139 -1.45 32.53 17.58
C GLY A 139 -2.70 33.38 17.79
N SER A 140 -3.47 33.03 18.82
CA SER A 140 -4.56 33.83 19.41
C SER A 140 -5.89 33.92 18.64
N SER A 141 -6.81 33.01 18.94
CA SER A 141 -8.22 33.31 19.19
C SER A 141 -8.96 32.03 19.57
N GLY A 142 -9.26 31.87 20.85
CA GLY A 142 -9.96 30.70 21.38
C GLY A 142 -11.44 30.66 20.97
N PHE A 143 -11.88 29.50 20.51
CA PHE A 143 -13.24 29.03 20.72
C PHE A 143 -13.18 27.52 20.98
N ARG A 144 -13.38 27.17 22.26
CA ARG A 144 -13.56 25.81 22.76
C ARG A 144 -15.03 25.48 22.58
N MET A 145 -15.37 24.48 21.78
CA MET A 145 -16.69 23.84 21.85
C MET A 145 -16.58 22.32 21.73
N TRP A 146 -17.51 21.66 22.42
CA TRP A 146 -17.44 20.33 23.00
C TRP A 146 -17.35 19.13 22.05
N ASN A 147 -16.86 18.04 22.65
CA ASN A 147 -16.99 16.64 22.26
C ASN A 147 -18.25 16.32 21.46
N VAL A 148 -18.06 16.00 20.18
CA VAL A 148 -18.97 15.16 19.41
C VAL A 148 -18.26 13.83 19.20
N VAL A 149 -18.90 12.78 19.71
CA VAL A 149 -18.52 11.37 19.58
C VAL A 149 -18.51 10.97 18.10
N GLY A 150 -17.45 10.27 17.68
CA GLY A 150 -17.33 9.62 16.37
C GLY A 150 -16.44 10.37 15.38
N SER A 151 -15.13 10.18 15.49
CA SER A 151 -14.13 10.81 14.60
C SER A 151 -13.85 9.98 13.33
N SER A 152 -14.90 9.70 12.55
CA SER A 152 -14.77 9.21 11.18
C SER A 152 -15.44 10.21 10.22
N ILE A 153 -14.67 10.72 9.26
CA ILE A 153 -15.27 11.48 8.15
C ILE A 153 -16.04 10.45 7.34
N ARG A 154 -17.37 10.47 7.39
CA ARG A 154 -18.17 9.57 6.55
C ARG A 154 -18.08 10.06 5.10
N ILE A 155 -18.08 9.17 4.09
CA ILE A 155 -18.37 9.58 2.69
C ILE A 155 -19.67 10.43 2.64
N ALA A 156 -20.61 10.17 3.55
CA ALA A 156 -21.79 10.98 3.78
C ALA A 156 -21.51 12.42 4.26
N ASP A 157 -20.48 12.68 5.08
CA ASP A 157 -20.14 14.02 5.57
C ASP A 157 -19.42 14.86 4.50
N PHE A 158 -18.64 14.19 3.65
CA PHE A 158 -18.10 14.77 2.41
C PHE A 158 -19.22 15.24 1.48
N VAL A 159 -20.34 14.49 1.39
CA VAL A 159 -21.48 14.84 0.54
C VAL A 159 -22.54 15.72 1.21
N ARG A 160 -22.66 15.71 2.54
CA ARG A 160 -23.38 16.78 3.25
C ARG A 160 -22.73 18.14 2.98
N SER A 161 -21.40 18.19 2.95
CA SER A 161 -20.64 19.38 2.56
C SER A 161 -20.78 19.75 1.07
N TRP A 162 -21.13 18.77 0.21
CA TRP A 162 -21.50 18.99 -1.19
C TRP A 162 -22.86 19.68 -1.31
N PHE A 163 -23.84 19.34 -0.46
CA PHE A 163 -25.19 19.91 -0.54
C PHE A 163 -25.39 21.17 0.32
N TRP A 164 -24.69 21.33 1.45
CA TRP A 164 -24.87 22.47 2.36
C TRP A 164 -23.56 22.92 3.04
N ARG A 165 -23.24 24.21 2.88
CA ARG A 165 -22.14 25.01 3.47
C ARG A 165 -20.73 24.76 2.94
N ARG A 166 -20.27 25.74 2.15
CA ARG A 166 -18.91 26.00 1.67
C ARG A 166 -17.82 26.05 2.79
N ASN A 167 -18.22 26.23 4.05
CA ASN A 167 -17.32 26.55 5.17
C ASN A 167 -16.72 25.34 5.90
N GLY A 168 -17.13 24.10 5.60
CA GLY A 168 -16.65 22.89 6.28
C GLY A 168 -15.52 22.13 5.56
N LEU A 169 -15.31 22.38 4.26
CA LEU A 169 -14.33 21.63 3.45
C LEU A 169 -12.88 22.06 3.70
N ASP A 170 -12.65 23.32 4.09
CA ASP A 170 -11.30 23.88 4.28
C ASP A 170 -10.61 23.32 5.54
N GLN A 171 -11.38 22.78 6.50
CA GLN A 171 -10.88 22.08 7.69
C GLN A 171 -10.86 20.55 7.52
N MET A 172 -11.14 20.03 6.32
CA MET A 172 -11.29 18.59 6.11
C MET A 172 -9.93 17.88 6.27
N PRO A 173 -9.85 16.89 7.17
CA PRO A 173 -8.65 16.09 7.34
C PRO A 173 -8.44 15.11 6.17
N PHE A 174 -7.20 14.67 5.97
CA PHE A 174 -6.82 13.85 4.80
C PHE A 174 -7.64 12.54 4.71
N CYS A 175 -8.25 12.28 3.56
CA CYS A 175 -9.05 11.08 3.32
C CYS A 175 -9.07 10.66 1.84
N GLY A 176 -9.66 9.51 1.54
CA GLY A 176 -9.93 9.09 0.15
C GLY A 176 -8.70 8.77 -0.69
N CYS A 177 -7.56 8.46 -0.09
CA CYS A 177 -6.41 7.95 -0.84
C CYS A 177 -6.67 6.51 -1.31
N SER A 178 -6.05 6.15 -2.44
CA SER A 178 -5.97 4.75 -2.86
C SER A 178 -4.59 4.19 -2.54
N VAL A 179 -4.51 2.89 -2.34
CA VAL A 179 -3.24 2.19 -2.11
C VAL A 179 -3.10 1.11 -3.17
N GLY A 180 -1.92 1.02 -3.76
CA GLY A 180 -1.51 -0.10 -4.62
C GLY A 180 -0.11 -0.57 -4.28
N VAL A 181 0.29 -1.65 -4.93
CA VAL A 181 1.61 -2.25 -4.83
C VAL A 181 2.26 -2.17 -6.19
N ALA A 182 3.55 -1.85 -6.27
CA ALA A 182 4.30 -1.99 -7.50
C ALA A 182 5.79 -2.16 -7.20
N ASP A 183 6.45 -3.06 -7.93
CA ASP A 183 7.91 -3.28 -7.85
C ASP A 183 8.45 -3.36 -6.40
N GLY A 184 7.86 -4.25 -5.58
CA GLY A 184 8.30 -4.46 -4.20
C GLY A 184 8.10 -3.27 -3.26
N SER A 185 7.30 -2.27 -3.65
CA SER A 185 6.98 -1.09 -2.85
C SER A 185 5.47 -0.84 -2.73
N LEU A 186 5.05 -0.17 -1.66
CA LEU A 186 3.68 0.33 -1.53
C LEU A 186 3.58 1.73 -2.13
N TYR A 187 2.46 2.01 -2.80
CA TYR A 187 2.15 3.32 -3.35
C TYR A 187 0.83 3.82 -2.76
N VAL A 188 0.86 5.02 -2.19
CA VAL A 188 -0.33 5.76 -1.76
C VAL A 188 -0.55 6.88 -2.76
N VAL A 189 -1.70 6.86 -3.44
CA VAL A 189 -2.01 7.77 -4.54
C VAL A 189 -3.18 8.68 -4.18
N GLY A 190 -3.00 9.97 -4.47
CA GLY A 190 -4.04 10.99 -4.36
C GLY A 190 -4.60 11.17 -2.95
N GLY A 191 -5.91 11.40 -2.89
CA GLY A 191 -6.64 11.71 -1.67
C GLY A 191 -7.25 13.11 -1.71
N PHE A 192 -7.86 13.50 -0.60
CA PHE A 192 -8.55 14.76 -0.44
C PHE A 192 -8.11 15.43 0.86
N SER A 193 -7.68 16.68 0.78
CA SER A 193 -7.25 17.47 1.94
C SER A 193 -7.52 18.94 1.69
N LYS A 194 -7.93 19.69 2.73
CA LYS A 194 -8.22 21.14 2.63
C LYS A 194 -9.07 21.50 1.39
N ALA A 195 -10.14 20.74 1.17
CA ALA A 195 -11.05 20.89 0.04
C ALA A 195 -10.43 20.66 -1.36
N VAL A 196 -9.25 20.05 -1.49
CA VAL A 196 -8.55 19.82 -2.76
C VAL A 196 -8.27 18.33 -2.96
N ALA A 197 -8.54 17.85 -4.18
CA ALA A 197 -8.13 16.51 -4.61
C ALA A 197 -6.64 16.56 -4.98
N LEU A 198 -5.84 15.70 -4.35
CA LEU A 198 -4.40 15.68 -4.48
C LEU A 198 -3.96 14.77 -5.64
N ASN A 199 -2.85 15.12 -6.27
CA ASN A 199 -2.18 14.31 -7.29
C ASN A 199 -0.85 13.71 -6.79
N CYS A 200 -0.47 13.98 -5.54
CA CYS A 200 0.77 13.46 -4.96
C CYS A 200 0.73 11.93 -4.85
N VAL A 201 1.91 11.33 -4.94
CA VAL A 201 2.11 9.89 -4.84
C VAL A 201 3.25 9.64 -3.87
N TRP A 202 2.99 8.84 -2.84
CA TRP A 202 4.00 8.44 -1.86
C TRP A 202 4.34 6.97 -2.03
N ARG A 203 5.63 6.68 -2.12
CA ARG A 203 6.16 5.32 -2.19
C ARG A 203 6.76 4.95 -0.84
N TYR A 204 6.42 3.79 -0.30
CA TYR A 204 7.12 3.19 0.82
C TYR A 204 7.98 2.04 0.34
N ASP A 205 9.28 2.14 0.65
CA ASP A 205 10.25 1.10 0.38
C ASP A 205 10.48 0.28 1.68
N PRO A 206 10.19 -1.04 1.70
CA PRO A 206 10.38 -1.88 2.88
C PRO A 206 11.87 -2.12 3.22
N PHE A 207 12.75 -2.13 2.23
CA PHE A 207 14.20 -2.27 2.41
C PHE A 207 14.84 -0.99 2.92
N LEU A 208 14.28 0.18 2.67
CA LEU A 208 14.71 1.43 3.31
C LEU A 208 13.99 1.67 4.64
N ASN A 209 12.75 1.18 4.75
CA ASN A 209 11.79 1.51 5.81
C ASN A 209 11.58 3.03 5.90
N LEU A 210 11.31 3.64 4.75
CA LEU A 210 11.12 5.07 4.57
C LEU A 210 10.05 5.34 3.50
N TRP A 211 9.39 6.49 3.63
CA TRP A 211 8.51 7.05 2.62
C TRP A 211 9.28 8.04 1.76
N GLU A 212 9.06 7.97 0.46
CA GLU A 212 9.64 8.86 -0.55
C GLU A 212 8.53 9.39 -1.45
N GLU A 213 8.65 10.63 -1.89
CA GLU A 213 7.74 11.19 -2.88
C GLU A 213 8.09 10.61 -4.25
N ALA A 214 7.09 10.06 -4.93
CA ALA A 214 7.21 9.59 -6.30
C ALA A 214 6.60 10.61 -7.27
N SER A 215 6.80 10.39 -8.58
CA SER A 215 6.23 11.24 -9.62
C SER A 215 4.72 11.42 -9.40
N PRO A 216 4.21 12.66 -9.38
CA PRO A 216 2.80 12.93 -9.16
C PRO A 216 1.95 12.50 -10.35
N MET A 217 0.69 12.17 -10.10
CA MET A 217 -0.31 11.95 -11.15
C MET A 217 -0.55 13.24 -11.96
N MET A 218 -1.03 13.10 -13.19
CA MET A 218 -1.41 14.22 -14.05
C MET A 218 -2.65 14.92 -13.50
N THR A 219 -3.62 14.16 -13.00
CA THR A 219 -4.86 14.69 -12.41
C THR A 219 -4.92 14.44 -10.90
N GLY A 220 -5.40 15.43 -10.13
CA GLY A 220 -5.69 15.24 -8.71
C GLY A 220 -6.99 14.45 -8.49
N ARG A 221 -6.91 13.35 -7.72
CA ARG A 221 -7.99 12.37 -7.56
C ARG A 221 -8.18 11.99 -6.10
N ALA A 222 -9.43 11.96 -5.65
CA ALA A 222 -9.84 11.37 -4.38
C ALA A 222 -10.78 10.18 -4.62
N PHE A 223 -10.80 9.21 -3.71
CA PHE A 223 -11.61 8.00 -3.78
C PHE A 223 -11.41 7.18 -5.09
N CYS A 224 -10.27 7.35 -5.75
CA CYS A 224 -9.89 6.58 -6.93
C CYS A 224 -9.56 5.13 -6.54
N LYS A 225 -9.49 4.26 -7.55
CA LYS A 225 -9.11 2.85 -7.38
C LYS A 225 -7.74 2.63 -7.99
N ALA A 226 -6.85 1.98 -7.25
CA ALA A 226 -5.50 1.66 -7.69
C ALA A 226 -5.26 0.15 -7.66
N THR A 227 -4.62 -0.40 -8.69
CA THR A 227 -4.22 -1.82 -8.70
C THR A 227 -3.02 -2.07 -9.59
N PHE A 228 -2.31 -3.14 -9.31
CA PHE A 228 -1.15 -3.57 -10.07
C PHE A 228 -1.55 -4.59 -11.13
N LEU A 229 -1.06 -4.40 -12.35
CA LEU A 229 -1.25 -5.36 -13.43
C LEU A 229 -0.08 -5.26 -14.41
N ASN A 230 0.47 -6.40 -14.84
CA ASN A 230 1.52 -6.45 -15.87
C ASN A 230 2.71 -5.50 -15.63
N GLY A 231 3.16 -5.39 -14.37
CA GLY A 231 4.31 -4.55 -14.03
C GLY A 231 4.00 -3.07 -13.82
N LYS A 232 2.75 -2.64 -13.97
CA LYS A 232 2.34 -1.23 -13.90
C LYS A 232 1.23 -1.00 -12.89
N LEU A 233 1.19 0.21 -12.34
CA LEU A 233 0.17 0.64 -11.39
C LEU A 233 -0.90 1.45 -12.12
N TYR A 234 -2.12 0.94 -12.15
CA TYR A 234 -3.26 1.58 -12.80
C TYR A 234 -4.09 2.33 -11.76
N VAL A 235 -4.49 3.56 -12.07
CA VAL A 235 -5.37 4.39 -11.23
C VAL A 235 -6.58 4.82 -12.05
N VAL A 236 -7.77 4.45 -11.60
CA VAL A 236 -9.02 4.63 -12.34
C VAL A 236 -10.01 5.49 -11.54
N GLY A 237 -10.60 6.47 -12.24
CA GLY A 237 -11.73 7.25 -11.75
C GLY A 237 -11.42 8.10 -10.51
N GLY A 238 -12.33 8.04 -9.53
CA GLY A 238 -12.35 8.92 -8.37
C GLY A 238 -13.10 10.23 -8.64
N VAL A 239 -12.87 11.22 -7.79
CA VAL A 239 -13.46 12.55 -7.88
C VAL A 239 -12.39 13.63 -7.80
N SER A 240 -12.63 14.74 -8.48
CA SER A 240 -11.83 15.96 -8.38
C SER A 240 -12.68 17.15 -7.93
N ARG A 241 -12.05 18.29 -7.63
CA ARG A 241 -12.78 19.52 -7.27
C ARG A 241 -13.24 20.25 -8.52
N GLY A 242 -14.56 20.40 -8.66
CA GLY A 242 -15.21 21.21 -9.69
C GLY A 242 -15.68 22.58 -9.18
N ARG A 243 -16.22 23.39 -10.10
CA ARG A 243 -16.82 24.70 -9.78
C ARG A 243 -18.03 24.60 -8.84
N ASN A 244 -18.78 23.50 -8.92
CA ASN A 244 -20.05 23.28 -8.21
C ASN A 244 -19.98 22.11 -7.23
N GLY A 245 -18.83 21.88 -6.58
CA GLY A 245 -18.60 20.70 -5.74
C GLY A 245 -17.71 19.68 -6.43
N LEU A 246 -17.83 18.41 -6.11
CA LEU A 246 -16.91 17.41 -6.67
C LEU A 246 -17.41 16.87 -8.01
N LEU A 247 -16.46 16.47 -8.85
CA LEU A 247 -16.69 15.98 -10.19
C LEU A 247 -16.12 14.57 -10.30
N PRO A 248 -16.96 13.56 -10.55
CA PRO A 248 -16.50 12.23 -10.93
C PRO A 248 -15.61 12.28 -12.16
N LEU A 249 -14.52 11.52 -12.10
CA LEU A 249 -13.55 11.41 -13.16
C LEU A 249 -13.85 10.18 -14.01
N ARG A 250 -13.87 10.39 -15.33
CA ARG A 250 -13.88 9.30 -16.32
C ARG A 250 -12.47 8.85 -16.69
N SER A 251 -11.50 9.72 -16.49
CA SER A 251 -10.11 9.48 -16.87
C SER A 251 -9.47 8.40 -16.00
N ALA A 252 -8.48 7.73 -16.57
CA ALA A 252 -7.62 6.78 -15.89
C ALA A 252 -6.17 7.06 -16.29
N GLU A 253 -5.24 6.66 -15.44
CA GLU A 253 -3.81 6.86 -15.63
C GLU A 253 -3.06 5.58 -15.25
N VAL A 254 -1.92 5.35 -15.89
CA VAL A 254 -1.03 4.23 -15.58
C VAL A 254 0.36 4.76 -15.25
N PHE A 255 0.94 4.26 -14.17
CA PHE A 255 2.31 4.52 -13.77
C PHE A 255 3.19 3.33 -14.12
N ASP A 256 4.32 3.61 -14.75
CA ASP A 256 5.37 2.63 -15.00
C ASP A 256 6.52 2.84 -13.98
N PRO A 257 6.67 1.96 -12.98
CA PRO A 257 7.71 2.08 -11.96
C PRO A 257 9.14 2.08 -12.52
N LYS A 258 9.37 1.48 -13.70
CA LYS A 258 10.70 1.39 -14.31
C LYS A 258 11.14 2.73 -14.90
N THR A 259 10.20 3.50 -15.43
CA THR A 259 10.48 4.81 -16.03
C THR A 259 10.19 5.96 -15.06
N GLY A 260 9.38 5.71 -14.03
CA GLY A 260 8.89 6.73 -13.12
C GLY A 260 7.89 7.69 -13.78
N LEU A 261 7.28 7.32 -14.91
CA LEU A 261 6.37 8.18 -15.66
C LEU A 261 4.93 7.70 -15.58
N TRP A 262 4.03 8.69 -15.57
CA TRP A 262 2.58 8.49 -15.74
C TRP A 262 2.20 8.63 -17.20
N SER A 263 1.17 7.90 -17.63
CA SER A 263 0.58 8.01 -18.95
C SER A 263 -0.94 7.98 -18.84
N GLU A 264 -1.61 8.79 -19.64
CA GLU A 264 -3.08 8.81 -19.70
C GLU A 264 -3.60 7.57 -20.41
N LEU A 265 -4.73 7.07 -19.93
CA LEU A 265 -5.49 6.00 -20.55
C LEU A 265 -6.77 6.56 -21.18
N PRO A 266 -7.39 5.83 -22.13
CA PRO A 266 -8.71 6.18 -22.63
C PRO A 266 -9.71 6.36 -21.48
N GLU A 267 -10.62 7.33 -21.62
CA GLU A 267 -11.66 7.55 -20.62
C GLU A 267 -12.67 6.40 -20.58
N MET A 268 -13.17 6.10 -19.38
CA MET A 268 -14.26 5.15 -19.19
C MET A 268 -15.52 5.61 -19.95
N PRO A 269 -16.08 4.78 -20.85
CA PRO A 269 -17.26 5.14 -21.61
C PRO A 269 -18.52 5.31 -20.74
N PHE A 270 -18.59 4.66 -19.57
CA PHE A 270 -19.79 4.58 -18.76
C PHE A 270 -21.01 4.12 -19.59
N ALA A 271 -20.81 3.11 -20.45
CA ALA A 271 -21.76 2.73 -21.49
C ALA A 271 -23.15 2.37 -20.92
N LYS A 272 -23.20 1.61 -19.81
CA LYS A 272 -24.47 1.23 -19.16
C LYS A 272 -25.22 2.42 -18.54
N ALA A 273 -24.51 3.45 -18.06
CA ALA A 273 -25.13 4.66 -17.53
C ALA A 273 -25.84 5.48 -18.63
N GLN A 274 -25.34 5.44 -19.87
CA GLN A 274 -25.90 6.22 -20.99
C GLN A 274 -27.23 5.65 -21.51
N VAL A 275 -27.50 4.36 -21.27
CA VAL A 275 -28.69 3.66 -21.80
C VAL A 275 -29.91 3.77 -20.87
N LEU A 276 -29.73 4.27 -19.64
CA LEU A 276 -30.81 4.34 -18.67
C LEU A 276 -31.90 5.36 -19.09
N PRO A 277 -33.19 4.96 -19.22
CA PRO A 277 -34.23 5.78 -19.88
C PRO A 277 -34.68 7.05 -19.14
N THR A 278 -34.12 7.39 -17.98
CA THR A 278 -34.66 8.44 -17.10
C THR A 278 -33.81 9.71 -17.12
N ALA A 279 -34.10 10.57 -18.10
CA ALA A 279 -33.52 11.92 -18.25
C ALA A 279 -33.61 12.80 -16.99
N PHE A 280 -34.52 12.51 -16.05
CA PHE A 280 -34.67 13.26 -14.80
C PHE A 280 -33.67 12.85 -13.71
N LEU A 281 -33.15 11.61 -13.73
CA LEU A 281 -32.17 11.12 -12.76
C LEU A 281 -30.72 11.31 -13.23
N ALA A 282 -30.49 11.42 -14.55
CA ALA A 282 -29.15 11.58 -15.13
C ALA A 282 -28.44 12.87 -14.69
N ASP A 283 -29.18 13.95 -14.41
CA ASP A 283 -28.62 15.21 -13.89
C ASP A 283 -28.25 15.14 -12.40
N VAL A 284 -28.78 14.15 -11.67
CA VAL A 284 -28.62 14.00 -10.22
C VAL A 284 -27.63 12.88 -9.88
N LEU A 285 -27.70 11.76 -10.61
CA LEU A 285 -26.90 10.57 -10.42
C LEU A 285 -25.67 10.60 -11.33
N LYS A 286 -24.48 10.70 -10.73
CA LYS A 286 -23.23 10.66 -11.50
C LYS A 286 -22.58 9.28 -11.43
N PRO A 287 -22.11 8.71 -12.55
CA PRO A 287 -21.42 7.44 -12.54
C PRO A 287 -20.05 7.57 -11.87
N ILE A 288 -19.71 6.59 -11.04
CA ILE A 288 -18.43 6.48 -10.34
C ILE A 288 -17.89 5.05 -10.43
N ALA A 289 -16.56 4.91 -10.49
CA ALA A 289 -15.90 3.63 -10.28
C ALA A 289 -15.93 3.27 -8.80
N THR A 290 -16.48 2.10 -8.47
CA THR A 290 -16.71 1.66 -7.09
C THR A 290 -15.76 0.58 -6.63
N GLY A 291 -15.06 -0.08 -7.55
CA GLY A 291 -14.03 -1.07 -7.23
C GLY A 291 -13.08 -1.26 -8.40
N MET A 292 -12.06 -2.09 -8.20
CA MET A 292 -11.20 -2.55 -9.29
C MET A 292 -10.53 -3.86 -8.87
N ALA A 293 -10.51 -4.84 -9.77
CA ALA A 293 -9.72 -6.06 -9.59
C ALA A 293 -9.00 -6.46 -10.89
N PRO A 294 -7.72 -6.84 -10.82
CA PRO A 294 -7.00 -7.43 -11.95
C PRO A 294 -7.39 -8.91 -12.07
N TYR A 295 -8.06 -9.29 -13.16
CA TYR A 295 -8.52 -10.66 -13.38
C TYR A 295 -8.23 -11.06 -14.83
N LYS A 296 -7.65 -12.24 -15.05
CA LYS A 296 -7.32 -12.77 -16.39
C LYS A 296 -6.59 -11.76 -17.30
N GLY A 297 -5.63 -11.02 -16.74
CA GLY A 297 -4.84 -10.03 -17.49
C GLY A 297 -5.54 -8.71 -17.82
N LYS A 298 -6.76 -8.48 -17.34
CA LYS A 298 -7.55 -7.27 -17.57
C LYS A 298 -8.00 -6.62 -16.27
N LEU A 299 -8.40 -5.35 -16.33
CA LEU A 299 -8.92 -4.63 -15.17
C LEU A 299 -10.45 -4.62 -15.20
N TYR A 300 -11.06 -5.20 -14.18
CA TYR A 300 -12.50 -5.21 -14.01
C TYR A 300 -12.90 -4.11 -13.05
N VAL A 301 -13.63 -3.12 -13.55
CA VAL A 301 -14.00 -1.91 -12.82
C VAL A 301 -15.52 -1.87 -12.66
N PRO A 302 -16.06 -2.35 -11.54
CA PRO A 302 -17.47 -2.14 -11.25
C PRO A 302 -17.80 -0.65 -11.08
N GLN A 303 -19.00 -0.30 -11.49
CA GLN A 303 -19.49 1.07 -11.58
C GLN A 303 -20.87 1.17 -10.92
N SER A 304 -21.10 2.31 -10.28
CA SER A 304 -22.38 2.62 -9.68
C SER A 304 -22.75 4.07 -9.99
N LEU A 305 -24.05 4.34 -10.09
CA LEU A 305 -24.60 5.68 -10.13
C LEU A 305 -24.74 6.21 -8.71
N TYR A 306 -24.23 7.41 -8.48
CA TYR A 306 -24.17 8.01 -7.17
C TYR A 306 -24.95 9.32 -7.06
N SER A 307 -25.85 9.38 -6.08
CA SER A 307 -26.44 10.60 -5.53
C SER A 307 -26.78 10.32 -4.09
N TRP A 308 -26.03 10.90 -3.15
CA TRP A 308 -26.28 10.67 -1.73
C TRP A 308 -27.74 10.91 -1.34
N PRO A 309 -28.35 10.03 -0.53
CA PRO A 309 -27.76 8.84 0.11
C PRO A 309 -27.75 7.55 -0.75
N PHE A 310 -28.12 7.62 -2.02
CA PHE A 310 -28.38 6.48 -2.88
C PHE A 310 -27.16 6.07 -3.74
N PHE A 311 -26.99 4.76 -3.86
CA PHE A 311 -26.10 4.10 -4.80
C PHE A 311 -26.92 3.11 -5.62
N PHE A 312 -26.76 3.16 -6.94
CA PHE A 312 -27.39 2.18 -7.83
C PHE A 312 -26.29 1.50 -8.62
N ASP A 313 -26.17 0.20 -8.46
CA ASP A 313 -25.24 -0.59 -9.25
C ASP A 313 -25.74 -0.69 -10.69
N ILE A 314 -24.84 -0.46 -11.62
CA ILE A 314 -25.15 -0.44 -13.06
C ILE A 314 -24.22 -1.40 -13.83
N GLY A 315 -23.56 -2.32 -13.14
CA GLY A 315 -22.57 -3.24 -13.71
C GLY A 315 -21.15 -2.69 -13.64
N GLY A 316 -20.42 -2.73 -14.76
CA GLY A 316 -19.03 -2.27 -14.82
C GLY A 316 -18.46 -2.30 -16.22
N GLU A 317 -17.17 -1.95 -16.31
CA GLU A 317 -16.39 -1.98 -17.55
C GLU A 317 -15.08 -2.74 -17.33
N ILE A 318 -14.54 -3.27 -18.42
CA ILE A 318 -13.30 -4.02 -18.46
C ILE A 318 -12.31 -3.21 -19.29
N TYR A 319 -11.15 -2.91 -18.73
CA TYR A 319 -10.05 -2.33 -19.49
C TYR A 319 -9.06 -3.41 -19.88
N ASP A 320 -8.77 -3.47 -21.18
CA ASP A 320 -7.77 -4.35 -21.78
C ASP A 320 -6.46 -3.56 -22.00
N PRO A 321 -5.38 -3.88 -21.25
CA PRO A 321 -4.10 -3.20 -21.40
C PRO A 321 -3.39 -3.47 -22.74
N GLU A 322 -3.65 -4.60 -23.39
CA GLU A 322 -3.01 -4.96 -24.66
C GLU A 322 -3.61 -4.15 -25.81
N LEU A 323 -4.92 -4.01 -25.81
CA LEU A 323 -5.66 -3.23 -26.81
C LEU A 323 -5.75 -1.75 -26.46
N ASN A 324 -5.38 -1.37 -25.23
CA ASN A 324 -5.59 -0.04 -24.66
C ASN A 324 -7.02 0.46 -24.90
N SER A 325 -8.03 -0.33 -24.50
CA SER A 325 -9.43 -0.01 -24.76
C SER A 325 -10.37 -0.54 -23.66
N TRP A 326 -11.55 0.08 -23.56
CA TRP A 326 -12.60 -0.34 -22.63
C TRP A 326 -13.68 -1.15 -23.36
N SER A 327 -14.15 -2.20 -22.71
CA SER A 327 -15.31 -2.99 -23.12
C SER A 327 -16.32 -3.13 -21.97
N THR A 328 -17.57 -3.43 -22.30
CA THR A 328 -18.60 -3.65 -21.29
C THR A 328 -18.33 -4.93 -20.49
N MET A 329 -18.56 -4.89 -19.18
CA MET A 329 -18.49 -6.07 -18.32
C MET A 329 -19.72 -6.96 -18.50
N PRO A 330 -19.57 -8.31 -18.44
CA PRO A 330 -20.71 -9.23 -18.38
C PRO A 330 -21.72 -8.86 -17.29
N ASP A 331 -22.99 -9.11 -17.56
CA ASP A 331 -24.10 -8.69 -16.69
C ASP A 331 -24.05 -9.41 -15.36
N GLY A 332 -23.90 -10.73 -15.34
CA GLY A 332 -23.89 -11.51 -14.11
C GLY A 332 -22.68 -11.20 -13.23
N LEU A 333 -21.52 -10.93 -13.83
CA LEU A 333 -20.35 -10.44 -13.11
C LEU A 333 -20.60 -9.09 -12.45
N GLY A 334 -21.12 -8.12 -13.21
CA GLY A 334 -21.34 -6.75 -12.74
C GLY A 334 -22.45 -6.63 -11.70
N ASP A 335 -23.57 -7.30 -11.94
CA ASP A 335 -24.77 -7.26 -11.09
C ASP A 335 -24.59 -8.07 -9.81
N GLY A 336 -23.87 -9.19 -9.86
CA GLY A 336 -23.59 -10.03 -8.71
C GLY A 336 -22.40 -9.56 -7.85
N TRP A 337 -21.69 -8.51 -8.27
CA TRP A 337 -20.59 -7.97 -7.48
C TRP A 337 -21.13 -7.18 -6.28
N PRO A 338 -20.95 -7.65 -5.04
CA PRO A 338 -21.61 -7.07 -3.88
C PRO A 338 -21.11 -5.65 -3.59
N ALA A 339 -22.05 -4.78 -3.24
CA ALA A 339 -21.80 -3.42 -2.77
C ALA A 339 -22.15 -3.32 -1.28
N ARG A 340 -21.22 -2.82 -0.45
CA ARG A 340 -21.51 -2.55 0.98
C ARG A 340 -20.66 -1.46 1.61
N GLN A 341 -19.41 -1.26 1.18
CA GLN A 341 -18.48 -0.37 1.89
C GLN A 341 -18.60 1.09 1.44
N ALA A 342 -19.62 1.82 1.90
CA ALA A 342 -19.85 3.22 1.48
C ALA A 342 -19.82 3.41 -0.05
N GLY A 343 -20.29 2.40 -0.79
CA GLY A 343 -20.22 2.33 -2.25
C GLY A 343 -18.91 1.79 -2.83
N THR A 344 -18.04 1.16 -2.03
CA THR A 344 -16.84 0.46 -2.53
C THR A 344 -17.10 -1.04 -2.67
N LYS A 345 -16.75 -1.58 -3.85
CA LYS A 345 -16.81 -3.00 -4.17
C LYS A 345 -15.42 -3.61 -4.03
N LEU A 346 -15.28 -4.52 -3.08
CA LEU A 346 -14.03 -5.26 -2.88
C LEU A 346 -14.02 -6.50 -3.77
N GLY A 347 -12.85 -6.80 -4.33
CA GLY A 347 -12.61 -8.07 -5.00
C GLY A 347 -11.12 -8.38 -5.04
N ILE A 348 -10.82 -9.67 -4.98
CA ILE A 348 -9.45 -10.15 -4.98
C ILE A 348 -9.33 -11.40 -5.85
N VAL A 349 -8.20 -11.53 -6.52
CA VAL A 349 -7.90 -12.69 -7.35
C VAL A 349 -6.83 -13.52 -6.68
N ILE A 350 -7.11 -14.81 -6.52
CA ILE A 350 -6.19 -15.81 -5.96
C ILE A 350 -6.25 -17.01 -6.89
N ASP A 351 -5.11 -17.46 -7.39
CA ASP A 351 -5.00 -18.59 -8.32
C ASP A 351 -6.01 -18.52 -9.48
N ASP A 352 -6.06 -17.36 -10.15
CA ASP A 352 -6.98 -17.06 -11.27
C ASP A 352 -8.48 -17.22 -10.95
N LYS A 353 -8.84 -17.17 -9.68
CA LYS A 353 -10.23 -17.17 -9.21
C LYS A 353 -10.53 -15.84 -8.53
N LEU A 354 -11.61 -15.20 -8.96
CA LEU A 354 -12.08 -13.93 -8.40
C LEU A 354 -13.02 -14.19 -7.23
N TYR A 355 -12.66 -13.63 -6.07
CA TYR A 355 -13.41 -13.71 -4.83
C TYR A 355 -13.89 -12.34 -4.38
N THR A 356 -15.01 -12.34 -3.69
CA THR A 356 -15.57 -11.18 -3.01
C THR A 356 -16.23 -11.61 -1.70
N LEU A 357 -16.44 -10.68 -0.79
CA LEU A 357 -17.19 -10.90 0.44
C LEU A 357 -18.48 -10.12 0.33
N GLU A 358 -19.59 -10.86 0.28
CA GLU A 358 -20.90 -10.31 0.51
C GLU A 358 -21.26 -10.52 1.98
N PRO A 359 -21.51 -9.47 2.75
CA PRO A 359 -21.96 -9.63 4.12
C PRO A 359 -23.37 -10.22 4.14
N SER A 360 -23.59 -11.15 5.05
CA SER A 360 -24.84 -11.90 5.09
C SER A 360 -25.99 -11.05 5.69
N SER A 361 -27.19 -11.60 5.68
CA SER A 361 -28.33 -11.04 6.41
C SER A 361 -28.14 -11.08 7.93
N SER A 362 -27.23 -11.92 8.44
CA SER A 362 -26.84 -11.95 9.85
C SER A 362 -25.71 -10.97 10.15
N LEU A 363 -25.81 -10.31 11.31
CA LEU A 363 -24.85 -9.30 11.78
C LEU A 363 -23.45 -9.87 12.09
N ASP A 364 -23.34 -11.18 12.26
CA ASP A 364 -22.11 -11.84 12.74
C ASP A 364 -21.44 -12.72 11.67
N SER A 365 -21.88 -12.65 10.41
CA SER A 365 -21.27 -13.43 9.33
C SER A 365 -21.26 -12.77 7.96
N GLY A 366 -20.25 -13.12 7.16
CA GLY A 366 -20.11 -12.77 5.77
C GLY A 366 -20.02 -14.00 4.87
N GLN A 367 -20.61 -13.92 3.69
CA GLN A 367 -20.54 -14.94 2.66
C GLN A 367 -19.46 -14.60 1.64
N ILE A 368 -18.47 -15.47 1.49
CA ILE A 368 -17.55 -15.36 0.37
C ILE A 368 -18.27 -15.86 -0.88
N LYS A 369 -18.15 -15.11 -1.97
CA LYS A 369 -18.58 -15.53 -3.30
C LYS A 369 -17.38 -15.64 -4.23
N ARG A 370 -17.40 -16.65 -5.09
CA ARG A 370 -16.44 -16.84 -6.18
C ARG A 370 -17.16 -16.70 -7.50
N TYR A 371 -16.58 -15.95 -8.42
CA TYR A 371 -17.14 -15.80 -9.76
C TYR A 371 -16.83 -17.03 -10.63
N ASN A 372 -17.85 -17.57 -11.29
CA ASN A 372 -17.75 -18.58 -12.34
C ASN A 372 -17.89 -17.89 -13.71
N SER A 373 -16.78 -17.82 -14.46
CA SER A 373 -16.77 -17.18 -15.76
C SER A 373 -17.46 -17.95 -16.88
N GLU A 374 -17.70 -19.25 -16.72
CA GLU A 374 -18.37 -20.08 -17.75
C GLU A 374 -19.88 -19.83 -17.77
N GLU A 375 -20.46 -19.65 -16.59
CA GLU A 375 -21.90 -19.42 -16.41
C GLU A 375 -22.25 -17.95 -16.19
N ASP A 376 -21.25 -17.07 -16.05
CA ASP A 376 -21.43 -15.67 -15.65
C ASP A 376 -22.19 -15.52 -14.32
N THR A 377 -21.88 -16.37 -13.33
CA THR A 377 -22.58 -16.39 -12.04
C THR A 377 -21.62 -16.31 -10.86
N TRP A 378 -22.12 -15.81 -9.73
CA TRP A 378 -21.40 -15.83 -8.46
C TRP A 378 -21.86 -17.00 -7.60
N VAL A 379 -20.91 -17.86 -7.22
CA VAL A 379 -21.15 -19.05 -6.40
C VAL A 379 -20.72 -18.75 -4.96
N ALA A 380 -21.63 -18.92 -4.01
CA ALA A 380 -21.32 -18.77 -2.59
C ALA A 380 -20.47 -19.94 -2.07
N ILE A 381 -19.50 -19.63 -1.20
CA ILE A 381 -18.65 -20.61 -0.53
C ILE A 381 -19.11 -20.78 0.91
N THR A 382 -19.15 -22.04 1.36
CA THR A 382 -19.53 -22.44 2.71
C THR A 382 -18.34 -23.05 3.46
N PRO A 383 -18.31 -22.93 4.80
CA PRO A 383 -19.14 -22.08 5.66
C PRO A 383 -18.84 -20.57 5.54
N GLN A 384 -19.78 -19.77 6.03
CA GLN A 384 -19.67 -18.31 6.11
C GLN A 384 -18.52 -17.90 7.02
N VAL A 385 -17.89 -16.76 6.71
CA VAL A 385 -16.85 -16.14 7.53
C VAL A 385 -17.51 -15.51 8.75
N PRO A 386 -16.98 -15.70 9.97
CA PRO A 386 -17.40 -14.92 11.13
C PRO A 386 -16.90 -13.48 10.98
N VAL A 387 -17.81 -12.54 10.73
CA VAL A 387 -17.52 -11.12 10.53
C VAL A 387 -18.52 -10.33 11.34
N ASN A 388 -18.04 -9.49 12.24
CA ASN A 388 -18.93 -8.63 13.03
C ASN A 388 -19.20 -7.36 12.24
N ASP A 389 -20.45 -7.20 11.81
CA ASP A 389 -20.92 -6.00 11.14
C ASP A 389 -21.14 -4.90 12.18
N PHE A 390 -20.12 -4.07 12.39
CA PHE A 390 -20.29 -2.85 13.17
C PHE A 390 -21.05 -1.85 12.30
N THR A 391 -22.33 -1.65 12.59
CA THR A 391 -23.27 -0.78 11.85
C THR A 391 -22.80 0.66 11.65
N ASP A 392 -21.73 1.09 12.32
CA ASP A 392 -21.14 2.42 12.24
C ASP A 392 -19.75 2.49 11.58
N ALA A 393 -19.11 1.36 11.25
CA ALA A 393 -17.76 1.36 10.67
C ALA A 393 -17.78 1.49 9.14
N GLU A 394 -16.95 2.37 8.56
CA GLU A 394 -16.87 2.54 7.10
C GLU A 394 -16.32 1.31 6.38
N ALA A 395 -15.40 0.56 7.01
CA ALA A 395 -14.82 -0.66 6.50
C ALA A 395 -14.79 -1.74 7.60
N PRO A 396 -15.89 -2.49 7.81
CA PRO A 396 -15.94 -3.51 8.86
C PRO A 396 -14.95 -4.67 8.58
N TYR A 397 -14.63 -4.89 7.30
CA TYR A 397 -13.72 -5.94 6.87
C TYR A 397 -12.90 -5.51 5.63
N LEU A 398 -11.78 -6.21 5.40
CA LEU A 398 -10.97 -6.14 4.19
C LEU A 398 -10.63 -7.57 3.70
N LEU A 399 -10.28 -7.68 2.42
CA LEU A 399 -9.86 -8.95 1.80
C LEU A 399 -8.41 -8.88 1.34
N ALA A 400 -7.68 -9.96 1.60
CA ALA A 400 -6.30 -10.12 1.16
C ALA A 400 -6.04 -11.55 0.68
N GLY A 401 -5.13 -11.69 -0.28
CA GLY A 401 -4.66 -12.93 -0.85
C GLY A 401 -3.21 -13.05 -0.44
N LEU A 402 -2.91 -14.00 0.44
CA LEU A 402 -1.60 -14.15 1.05
C LEU A 402 -1.22 -15.64 0.99
N ARG A 403 -0.09 -15.95 0.36
CA ARG A 403 0.43 -17.32 0.16
C ARG A 403 -0.56 -18.24 -0.55
N GLY A 404 -1.22 -17.71 -1.59
CA GLY A 404 -2.24 -18.43 -2.35
C GLY A 404 -3.51 -18.73 -1.54
N ARG A 405 -3.73 -18.07 -0.39
CA ARG A 405 -4.93 -18.29 0.43
C ARG A 405 -5.68 -17.00 0.69
N LEU A 406 -7.00 -17.14 0.76
CA LEU A 406 -7.90 -16.05 1.07
C LEU A 406 -7.84 -15.70 2.56
N HIS A 407 -7.73 -14.42 2.85
CA HIS A 407 -7.75 -13.87 4.19
C HIS A 407 -8.80 -12.77 4.31
N VAL A 408 -9.48 -12.76 5.45
CA VAL A 408 -10.43 -11.72 5.84
C VAL A 408 -9.87 -11.01 7.05
N ILE A 409 -9.68 -9.70 6.93
CA ILE A 409 -9.27 -8.84 8.03
C ILE A 409 -10.53 -8.22 8.58
N THR A 410 -10.86 -8.46 9.84
CA THR A 410 -12.06 -7.93 10.48
C THR A 410 -11.75 -7.42 11.88
N LYS A 411 -12.59 -6.52 12.38
CA LYS A 411 -12.58 -6.15 13.80
C LYS A 411 -13.46 -7.13 14.57
N VAL A 412 -13.00 -7.53 15.76
CA VAL A 412 -13.72 -8.38 16.72
C VAL A 412 -14.09 -7.51 17.92
N ALA A 413 -14.96 -8.03 18.79
CA ALA A 413 -15.26 -7.42 20.09
C ALA A 413 -13.98 -6.97 20.83
N ASN A 414 -14.06 -5.88 21.59
CA ASN A 414 -12.94 -5.24 22.30
C ASN A 414 -11.88 -4.62 21.40
N ASN A 415 -12.27 -4.08 20.25
CA ASN A 415 -11.39 -3.26 19.41
C ASN A 415 -10.14 -4.00 18.88
N THR A 416 -10.21 -5.34 18.81
CA THR A 416 -9.12 -6.19 18.35
C THR A 416 -9.32 -6.50 16.87
N LEU A 417 -8.31 -6.20 16.05
CA LEU A 417 -8.29 -6.63 14.66
C LEU A 417 -7.81 -8.08 14.61
N GLN A 418 -8.51 -8.87 13.80
CA GLN A 418 -8.20 -10.27 13.57
C GLN A 418 -8.00 -10.50 12.07
N VAL A 419 -6.95 -11.24 11.73
CA VAL A 419 -6.70 -11.73 10.38
C VAL A 419 -7.12 -13.21 10.37
N MET A 420 -8.18 -13.51 9.64
CA MET A 420 -8.72 -14.85 9.46
C MET A 420 -8.23 -15.42 8.13
N GLN A 421 -7.88 -16.71 8.12
CA GLN A 421 -7.44 -17.43 6.94
C GLN A 421 -8.44 -18.52 6.57
N ALA A 422 -8.70 -18.68 5.28
CA ALA A 422 -9.43 -19.82 4.73
C ALA A 422 -8.53 -21.06 4.68
N VAL A 423 -8.99 -22.16 5.29
CA VAL A 423 -8.33 -23.47 5.28
C VAL A 423 -9.30 -24.49 4.71
N VAL A 424 -8.97 -25.03 3.53
CA VAL A 424 -9.76 -26.10 2.91
C VAL A 424 -9.56 -27.39 3.69
N GLN A 425 -10.64 -28.01 4.16
CA GLN A 425 -10.61 -29.37 4.69
C GLN A 425 -10.91 -30.36 3.57
N ASN A 426 -9.92 -31.21 3.24
CA ASN A 426 -10.19 -32.39 2.43
C ASN A 426 -10.86 -33.44 3.32
N SER A 427 -12.17 -33.63 3.20
CA SER A 427 -12.84 -34.76 3.83
C SER A 427 -12.36 -36.04 3.17
N ALA A 428 -11.88 -37.01 3.96
CA ALA A 428 -11.46 -38.33 3.49
C ALA A 428 -12.62 -39.18 2.91
N ASP A 429 -13.85 -38.69 2.97
CA ASP A 429 -15.03 -39.32 2.39
C ASP A 429 -15.36 -38.72 1.01
N ASN A 430 -15.16 -39.55 -0.02
CA ASN A 430 -15.40 -39.31 -1.44
C ASN A 430 -16.88 -39.07 -1.84
N ARG A 431 -17.70 -38.38 -1.04
CA ARG A 431 -19.15 -38.24 -1.31
C ARG A 431 -19.77 -36.85 -1.22
N ALA A 432 -19.00 -35.77 -1.10
CA ALA A 432 -19.54 -34.43 -1.32
C ALA A 432 -18.55 -33.55 -2.08
N SER A 433 -18.99 -33.00 -3.21
CA SER A 433 -18.28 -32.07 -4.09
C SER A 433 -18.23 -30.63 -3.55
N GLU A 434 -18.35 -30.45 -2.23
CA GLU A 434 -18.33 -29.15 -1.57
C GLU A 434 -17.02 -28.99 -0.81
N GLU A 435 -16.17 -28.05 -1.25
CA GLU A 435 -14.98 -27.63 -0.52
C GLU A 435 -15.40 -27.01 0.81
N ASN A 436 -15.32 -27.78 1.91
CA ASN A 436 -15.57 -27.23 3.24
C ASN A 436 -14.39 -26.36 3.70
N VAL A 437 -14.63 -25.05 3.82
CA VAL A 437 -13.61 -24.06 4.21
C VAL A 437 -13.72 -23.67 5.68
N LEU A 438 -12.72 -24.01 6.51
CA LEU A 438 -12.67 -23.48 7.87
C LEU A 438 -11.95 -22.13 7.93
N TRP A 439 -12.50 -21.21 8.72
CA TRP A 439 -11.90 -19.91 9.00
C TRP A 439 -11.13 -19.95 10.32
N THR A 440 -9.80 -19.79 10.24
CA THR A 440 -8.93 -19.83 11.43
C THR A 440 -8.21 -18.49 11.63
N PRO A 441 -8.17 -17.94 12.87
CA PRO A 441 -7.40 -16.74 13.14
C PRO A 441 -5.90 -17.01 13.09
N VAL A 442 -5.18 -16.24 12.27
CA VAL A 442 -3.72 -16.36 12.12
C VAL A 442 -2.95 -15.24 12.81
N ALA A 443 -3.58 -14.11 13.03
CA ALA A 443 -3.00 -13.01 13.79
C ALA A 443 -4.10 -12.18 14.43
N SER A 444 -3.81 -11.62 15.61
CA SER A 444 -4.67 -10.63 16.25
C SER A 444 -3.82 -9.53 16.89
N ARG A 445 -4.37 -8.31 16.94
CA ARG A 445 -3.75 -7.19 17.64
C ARG A 445 -4.82 -6.19 18.04
N ASN A 446 -4.69 -5.63 19.23
CA ASN A 446 -5.54 -4.54 19.68
C ASN A 446 -5.09 -3.22 19.03
N PHE A 447 -5.96 -2.62 18.23
CA PHE A 447 -5.73 -1.32 17.58
C PHE A 447 -6.60 -0.21 18.20
N GLY A 448 -7.29 -0.49 19.30
CA GLY A 448 -8.19 0.45 19.94
C GLY A 448 -9.32 0.91 19.01
N THR A 449 -9.63 2.19 19.05
CA THR A 449 -10.71 2.77 18.24
C THR A 449 -10.38 2.89 16.76
N ALA A 450 -9.21 2.42 16.31
CA ALA A 450 -8.82 2.52 14.90
C ALA A 450 -9.83 1.83 13.97
N GLU A 451 -10.07 2.48 12.85
CA GLU A 451 -10.85 2.00 11.71
C GLU A 451 -9.91 1.44 10.64
N LEU A 452 -10.38 0.42 9.93
CA LEU A 452 -9.71 -0.12 8.76
C LEU A 452 -9.92 0.83 7.57
N VAL A 453 -8.89 1.01 6.75
CA VAL A 453 -8.97 1.83 5.53
C VAL A 453 -8.65 1.01 4.30
N SER A 454 -7.53 0.31 4.31
CA SER A 454 -7.06 -0.49 3.17
C SER A 454 -6.07 -1.56 3.63
N CYS A 455 -5.91 -2.61 2.85
CA CYS A 455 -4.83 -3.57 3.01
C CYS A 455 -4.22 -3.93 1.66
N GLN A 456 -2.93 -4.24 1.66
CA GLN A 456 -2.18 -4.68 0.49
C GLN A 456 -1.24 -5.81 0.89
N VAL A 457 -1.05 -6.77 -0.01
CA VAL A 457 -0.03 -7.81 0.14
C VAL A 457 1.14 -7.47 -0.75
N LEU A 458 2.33 -7.47 -0.17
CA LEU A 458 3.57 -7.12 -0.84
C LEU A 458 4.53 -8.30 -0.75
N ASP A 459 5.04 -8.73 -1.89
CA ASP A 459 6.14 -9.71 -1.97
C ASP A 459 7.48 -8.98 -1.97
N VAL A 460 8.35 -9.29 -1.00
CA VAL A 460 9.59 -8.55 -0.67
C VAL A 460 10.84 -9.43 -0.63
#